data_AF-A0A537K266-F1
#
_entry.id   AF-A0A537K266-F1
#
_cell.length_a   1.000
_cell.length_b   1.000
_cell.length_c   1.000
_cell.angle_alpha   90.00
_cell.angle_beta   90.00
_cell.angle_gamma   90.00
#
_symmetry.space_group_name_H-M   'P 1'
#
loop_
_entity.id
_entity.type
_entity.pdbx_description
1 polymer ?
#
loop_
_entity_poly.entity_id
_entity_poly.type
_entity_poly.pdbx_seq_one_letter_code
_entity_poly.pdbx_strand_id
1 'polypeptide(L)'
;METTILKPKLERLIGRNASPAEIKQIDAWFSNGNYQKLDLSEKEKRDLHNNILYDVQCYTAYPLFYPKKNEYLKRSIGLLKNILWIAALILLTYFVVFYNW
;
A
#
# COMPACT_ATOMS: atom_id res chain seq x y z
N MET A 1 -12.41 21.83 -22.32
CA MET A 1 -13.48 21.24 -23.17
C MET A 1 -13.15 19.83 -23.67
N GLU A 2 -11.91 19.33 -23.54
CA GLU A 2 -11.51 18.00 -24.05
C GLU A 2 -11.73 16.83 -23.06
N THR A 3 -11.83 17.09 -21.75
CA THR A 3 -11.88 16.04 -20.72
C THR A 3 -13.20 15.27 -20.66
N THR A 4 -14.31 15.86 -21.11
CA THR A 4 -15.64 15.23 -21.11
C THR A 4 -15.78 14.12 -22.16
N ILE A 5 -14.98 14.17 -23.23
CA ILE A 5 -14.99 13.14 -24.30
C ILE A 5 -13.98 12.02 -23.99
N LEU A 6 -12.87 12.35 -23.32
CA LEU A 6 -11.84 11.36 -22.98
C LEU A 6 -12.30 10.36 -21.92
N LYS A 7 -12.95 10.83 -20.86
CA LYS A 7 -13.38 10.00 -19.74
C LYS A 7 -14.23 8.78 -20.17
N PRO A 8 -15.32 8.94 -20.95
CA PRO A 8 -16.13 7.80 -21.38
C PRO A 8 -15.42 6.86 -22.36
N LYS A 9 -14.38 7.31 -23.08
CA LYS A 9 -13.54 6.43 -23.92
C LYS A 9 -12.58 5.59 -23.08
N LEU A 10 -11.96 6.18 -22.07
CA LEU A 10 -11.09 5.48 -21.12
C LEU A 10 -11.87 4.46 -20.28
N GLU A 11 -13.07 4.82 -19.82
CA GLU A 11 -13.94 3.88 -19.10
C GLU A 11 -14.33 2.67 -19.97
N ARG A 12 -14.62 2.89 -21.26
CA ARG A 12 -14.86 1.79 -22.21
C ARG A 12 -13.63 0.94 -22.47
N LEU A 13 -12.44 1.53 -22.50
CA LEU A 13 -11.17 0.80 -22.64
C LEU A 13 -10.92 -0.09 -21.42
N ILE A 14 -11.05 0.44 -20.20
CA ILE A 14 -10.89 -0.30 -18.95
C ILE A 14 -11.92 -1.43 -18.85
N GLY A 15 -13.16 -1.16 -19.29
CA GLY A 15 -14.24 -2.15 -19.33
C GLY A 15 -14.13 -3.19 -20.45
N ARG A 16 -13.04 -3.23 -21.23
CA ARG A 16 -12.85 -4.12 -22.42
C ARG A 16 -13.91 -4.00 -23.51
N ASN A 17 -14.67 -2.90 -23.54
CA ASN A 17 -15.74 -2.62 -24.50
C ASN A 17 -15.32 -1.60 -25.57
N ALA A 18 -14.04 -1.25 -25.64
CA ALA A 18 -13.51 -0.33 -26.64
C ALA A 18 -13.30 -1.02 -28.00
N SER A 19 -13.62 -0.31 -29.07
CA SER A 19 -13.35 -0.78 -30.43
C SER A 19 -11.84 -0.79 -30.74
N PRO A 20 -11.36 -1.64 -31.66
CA PRO A 20 -9.94 -1.67 -32.05
C PRO A 20 -9.41 -0.31 -32.56
N ALA A 21 -10.28 0.50 -33.17
CA ALA A 21 -9.94 1.85 -33.61
C ALA A 21 -9.74 2.81 -32.43
N GLU A 22 -10.59 2.73 -31.40
CA GLU A 22 -10.44 3.50 -30.17
C GLU A 22 -9.18 3.11 -29.40
N ILE A 23 -8.86 1.82 -29.34
CA ILE A 23 -7.62 1.32 -28.71
C ILE A 23 -6.41 1.95 -29.40
N LYS A 24 -6.32 1.86 -30.73
CA LYS A 24 -5.22 2.48 -31.50
C LYS A 24 -5.15 3.98 -31.32
N GLN A 25 -6.29 4.66 -31.22
CA GLN A 25 -6.33 6.10 -31.00
C GLN A 25 -5.79 6.49 -29.61
N ILE A 26 -6.17 5.72 -28.59
CA ILE A 26 -5.71 5.93 -27.22
C ILE A 26 -4.22 5.59 -27.10
N ASP A 27 -3.76 4.48 -27.69
CA ASP A 27 -2.35 4.11 -27.73
C ASP A 27 -1.53 5.17 -28.46
N ALA A 28 -2.03 5.74 -29.55
CA ALA A 28 -1.38 6.85 -30.24
C ALA A 28 -1.25 8.10 -29.36
N TRP A 29 -2.25 8.39 -28.51
CA TRP A 29 -2.17 9.49 -27.54
C TRP A 29 -1.09 9.25 -26.47
N PHE A 30 -0.97 8.03 -25.95
CA PHE A 30 0.08 7.70 -24.98
C PHE A 30 1.46 7.56 -25.61
N SER A 31 1.54 7.19 -26.91
CA SER A 31 2.80 7.02 -27.65
C SER A 31 3.39 8.34 -28.13
N ASN A 32 2.54 9.33 -28.47
CA ASN A 32 2.98 10.70 -28.75
C ASN A 32 3.34 11.38 -27.43
N GLY A 33 4.53 11.05 -26.92
CA GLY A 33 5.10 11.51 -25.65
C GLY A 33 5.42 12.99 -25.59
N ASN A 34 4.44 13.86 -25.87
CA ASN A 34 4.49 15.23 -25.42
C ASN A 34 4.11 15.25 -23.94
N TYR A 35 4.99 14.67 -23.11
CA TYR A 35 4.93 14.79 -21.67
C TYR A 35 5.29 16.24 -21.34
N GLN A 36 4.35 17.16 -21.54
CA GLN A 36 4.44 18.46 -20.88
C GLN A 36 4.67 18.14 -19.40
N LYS A 37 5.78 18.65 -18.85
CA LYS A 37 6.00 18.62 -17.42
C LYS A 37 4.75 19.22 -16.81
N LEU A 38 3.92 18.36 -16.19
CA LEU A 38 2.79 18.78 -15.39
C LEU A 38 3.36 19.77 -14.36
N ASP A 39 3.02 21.05 -14.53
CA ASP A 39 3.45 22.10 -13.63
C ASP A 39 2.62 22.00 -12.36
N LEU A 40 2.99 21.01 -11.55
CA LEU A 40 2.37 20.72 -10.27
C LEU A 40 3.07 21.52 -9.18
N SER A 41 2.28 22.06 -8.27
CA SER A 41 2.78 22.57 -6.99
C SER A 41 3.54 21.48 -6.25
N GLU A 42 4.53 21.86 -5.45
CA GLU A 42 5.25 20.92 -4.56
C GLU A 42 4.30 20.16 -3.62
N LYS A 43 3.14 20.74 -3.28
CA LYS A 43 2.11 20.02 -2.54
C LYS A 43 1.47 18.92 -3.40
N GLU A 44 1.05 19.25 -4.61
CA GLU A 44 0.38 18.32 -5.52
C GLU A 44 1.31 17.18 -5.95
N LYS A 45 2.61 17.47 -6.13
CA LYS A 45 3.63 16.44 -6.37
C LYS A 45 3.71 15.45 -5.21
N ARG A 46 3.72 15.95 -3.97
CA ARG A 46 3.76 15.07 -2.78
C ARG A 46 2.49 14.24 -2.65
N ASP A 47 1.33 14.85 -2.86
CA ASP A 47 0.05 14.15 -2.79
C ASP A 47 -0.05 13.07 -3.88
N LEU A 48 0.37 13.39 -5.12
CA LEU A 48 0.43 12.43 -6.21
C LEU A 48 1.41 11.29 -5.92
N HIS A 49 2.61 11.61 -5.42
CA HIS A 49 3.60 10.62 -5.02
C HIS A 49 3.05 9.65 -3.98
N ASN A 50 2.39 10.17 -2.94
CA ASN A 50 1.81 9.36 -1.87
C ASN A 50 0.68 8.46 -2.38
N ASN A 51 -0.17 8.97 -3.28
CA ASN A 51 -1.24 8.18 -3.88
C ASN A 51 -0.69 7.04 -4.74
N ILE A 52 0.30 7.32 -5.60
CA ILE A 52 0.97 6.28 -6.41
C ILE A 52 1.64 5.24 -5.51
N LEU A 53 2.34 5.68 -4.46
CA LEU A 53 3.00 4.78 -3.52
C LEU A 53 1.99 3.89 -2.79
N TYR A 54 0.84 4.44 -2.41
CA TYR A 54 -0.24 3.68 -1.79
C TYR A 54 -0.79 2.61 -2.74
N ASP A 55 -1.11 2.98 -3.98
CA ASP A 55 -1.63 2.04 -4.97
C ASP A 55 -0.63 0.91 -5.25
N VAL A 56 0.65 1.24 -5.42
CA VAL A 56 1.71 0.22 -5.57
C VAL A 56 1.76 -0.69 -4.35
N GLN A 57 1.65 -0.15 -3.14
CA GLN A 57 1.67 -0.95 -1.91
C GLN A 57 0.46 -1.87 -1.77
N CYS A 58 -0.71 -1.45 -2.23
CA CYS A 58 -1.95 -2.21 -2.14
C CYS A 58 -2.06 -3.29 -3.22
N TYR A 59 -1.60 -3.02 -4.45
CA TYR A 59 -1.78 -3.91 -5.59
C TYR A 59 -0.55 -4.76 -5.92
N THR A 60 0.55 -4.60 -5.18
CA THR A 60 1.75 -5.44 -5.33
C THR A 60 2.15 -6.07 -3.99
N ALA A 61 3.01 -7.08 -4.03
CA ALA A 61 3.61 -7.69 -2.85
C ALA A 61 4.61 -6.76 -2.12
N TYR A 62 4.55 -5.44 -2.32
CA TYR A 62 5.43 -4.45 -1.72
C TYR A 62 5.62 -4.60 -0.20
N PRO A 63 4.56 -4.78 0.63
CA PRO A 63 4.77 -4.94 2.08
C PRO A 63 5.53 -6.21 2.46
N LEU A 64 5.53 -7.26 1.63
CA LEU A 64 6.33 -8.47 1.84
C LEU A 64 7.81 -8.24 1.54
N PHE A 65 8.14 -7.46 0.51
CA PHE A 65 9.53 -7.21 0.09
C PHE A 65 10.18 -5.99 0.77
N TYR A 66 9.37 -5.05 1.26
CA TYR A 66 9.81 -3.84 1.95
C TYR A 66 9.00 -3.63 3.25
N PRO A 67 9.14 -4.54 4.23
CA PRO A 67 8.43 -4.44 5.50
C PRO A 67 8.82 -3.16 6.22
N LYS A 68 7.82 -2.46 6.78
CA LYS A 68 8.06 -1.19 7.49
C LYS A 68 8.97 -1.47 8.68
N LYS A 69 10.02 -0.64 8.84
CA LYS A 69 11.06 -0.75 9.88
C LYS A 69 10.51 -0.95 11.31
N ASN A 70 9.30 -0.47 11.58
CA ASN A 70 8.62 -0.57 12.87
C ASN A 70 7.87 -1.90 13.15
N GLU A 71 7.64 -2.76 12.16
CA GLU A 71 6.92 -4.02 12.40
C GLU A 71 7.74 -5.01 13.22
N TYR A 72 9.06 -5.04 13.01
CA TYR A 72 9.97 -5.87 13.80
C TYR A 72 9.98 -5.47 15.28
N LEU A 73 9.98 -4.17 15.58
CA LEU A 73 9.92 -3.64 16.94
C LEU A 73 8.56 -3.95 17.61
N LYS A 74 7.46 -3.80 16.86
CA LYS A 74 6.13 -4.12 17.39
C LYS A 74 6.00 -5.62 17.71
N ARG A 75 6.55 -6.48 16.85
CA ARG A 75 6.56 -7.93 17.05
C ARG A 75 7.44 -8.36 18.22
N SER A 76 8.61 -7.75 18.40
CA SER A 76 9.50 -8.07 19.53
C SER A 76 8.89 -7.67 20.88
N ILE A 77 8.25 -6.49 20.96
CA ILE A 77 7.53 -6.06 22.17
C ILE A 77 6.41 -7.06 22.54
N GLY A 78 5.67 -7.56 21.54
CA GLY A 78 4.64 -8.56 21.75
C GLY A 78 5.17 -9.87 22.34
N LEU A 79 6.30 -10.37 21.80
CA LEU A 79 6.97 -11.58 22.32
C LEU A 79 7.48 -11.38 23.74
N LEU A 80 8.08 -10.22 24.02
CA LEU A 80 8.63 -9.88 25.35
C LEU A 80 7.53 -9.86 26.41
N LYS A 81 6.36 -9.28 26.09
CA LYS A 81 5.19 -9.27 26.98
C LYS A 81 4.68 -10.69 27.27
N ASN A 82 4.65 -11.57 26.27
CA ASN A 82 4.22 -12.96 26.45
C ASN A 82 5.20 -13.74 27.33
N ILE A 83 6.51 -13.59 27.12
CA ILE A 83 7.54 -14.22 27.95
C ILE A 83 7.42 -13.75 29.41
N LEU A 84 7.20 -12.46 29.63
CA LEU A 84 7.02 -11.90 30.97
C LEU A 84 5.80 -12.51 31.68
N TRP A 85 4.68 -12.67 30.95
CA TRP A 85 3.47 -13.31 31.47
C TRP A 85 3.69 -14.77 31.84
N ILE A 86 4.40 -15.53 31.01
CA ILE A 86 4.74 -16.93 31.29
C ILE A 86 5.63 -17.02 32.52
N ALA A 87 6.63 -16.17 32.65
CA ALA A 87 7.51 -16.13 33.82
C ALA A 87 6.75 -15.79 35.10
N ALA A 88 5.80 -14.84 35.05
CA ALA A 88 4.94 -14.50 36.18
C ALA A 88 4.05 -15.68 36.60
N LEU A 89 3.51 -16.42 35.62
CA LEU A 89 2.70 -17.62 35.87
C LEU A 89 3.53 -18.71 36.55
N ILE A 90 4.76 -18.95 36.08
CA ILE A 90 5.69 -19.91 36.70
C ILE A 90 6.02 -19.50 38.13
N LEU A 91 6.36 -18.23 38.38
CA LEU A 91 6.64 -17.72 39.73
C LEU A 91 5.44 -17.85 40.66
N LEU A 92 4.23 -17.58 40.16
CA LEU A 92 3.01 -17.72 40.94
C LEU A 92 2.74 -19.19 41.28
N THR A 93 2.91 -20.11 40.32
CA THR A 93 2.78 -21.56 40.60
C THR A 93 3.83 -22.04 41.59
N TYR A 94 5.09 -21.59 41.48
CA TYR A 94 6.14 -21.93 42.44
C TYR A 94 5.82 -21.40 43.84
N PHE A 95 5.36 -20.15 43.95
CA PHE A 95 4.96 -19.55 45.22
C PHE A 95 3.79 -20.31 45.86
N VAL A 96 2.75 -20.64 45.09
CA VAL A 96 1.60 -21.41 45.61
C VAL A 96 2.02 -22.81 46.06
N VAL A 97 2.96 -23.47 45.39
CA VAL A 97 3.37 -24.85 45.74
C VAL A 97 4.33 -24.88 46.93
N PHE A 98 5.26 -23.92 47.04
CA PHE A 98 6.32 -23.95 48.05
C PHE A 98 6.05 -23.11 49.31
N TYR A 99 5.15 -22.12 49.26
CA TYR A 99 4.84 -21.26 50.41
C TYR A 99 3.52 -21.61 51.13
N ASN A 100 2.69 -22.47 50.56
CA ASN A 100 1.45 -22.96 51.17
C ASN A 100 1.59 -24.39 51.74
N TRP A 101 2.82 -24.89 51.89
CA TRP A 101 3.15 -26.14 52.56
C TRP A 101 4.00 -25.85 53.80
#